data_AF-H0BVA9-F1
#
_entry.id   AF-H0BVA9-F1
#
_cell.length_a   1.000
_cell.length_b   1.000
_cell.length_c   1.000
_cell.angle_alpha   90.00
_cell.angle_beta   90.00
_cell.angle_gamma   90.00
#
_symmetry.space_group_name_H-M   'P 1'
#
loop_
_entity.id
_entity.type
_entity.pdbx_description
1 polymer ?
#
loop_
_entity_poly.entity_id
_entity_poly.type
_entity_poly.pdbx_seq_one_letter_code
_entity_poly.pdbx_strand_id
1 'polypeptide(L)'
;MYPKIPSTALRLLAFSSILLLTACDKIPGLGPDPRVAQREEEAKAIGGACRHALRGLEDCYTLNPKAPKAQVFAGWKDMDAYMRENNIQGTPSVLGKVEKPESAEKPADIETETGEPASSRNRS
;
A
#
# COMPACT_ATOMS: atom_id res chain seq x y z
N MET A 1 31.82 46.84 -11.92
CA MET A 1 32.74 46.33 -10.87
C MET A 1 32.09 45.10 -10.28
N TYR A 2 32.50 43.89 -10.68
CA TYR A 2 31.89 42.66 -10.16
C TYR A 2 32.45 42.37 -8.77
N PRO A 3 31.62 42.26 -7.72
CA PRO A 3 32.11 41.90 -6.40
C PRO A 3 32.68 40.48 -6.46
N LYS A 4 33.94 40.30 -6.06
CA LYS A 4 34.54 38.98 -5.90
C LYS A 4 33.94 38.32 -4.66
N ILE A 5 33.01 37.39 -4.86
CA ILE A 5 32.42 36.60 -3.78
C ILE A 5 33.50 35.65 -3.25
N PRO A 6 33.79 35.65 -1.94
CA PRO A 6 34.81 34.77 -1.38
C PRO A 6 34.37 33.31 -1.49
N SER A 7 35.31 32.44 -1.85
CA SER A 7 35.08 30.99 -2.04
C SER A 7 34.45 30.34 -0.81
N THR A 8 34.73 30.86 0.39
CA THR A 8 34.14 30.42 1.67
C THR A 8 32.64 30.72 1.76
N ALA A 9 32.18 31.89 1.31
CA ALA A 9 30.76 32.22 1.27
C ALA A 9 30.01 31.32 0.27
N LEU A 10 30.62 31.03 -0.88
CA LEU A 10 30.03 30.11 -1.86
C LEU A 10 29.89 28.67 -1.30
N ARG A 11 30.90 28.21 -0.54
CA ARG A 11 30.86 26.90 0.13
C ARG A 11 29.80 26.83 1.23
N LEU A 12 29.65 27.88 2.04
CA LEU A 12 28.62 27.95 3.08
C LEU A 12 27.21 27.96 2.49
N LEU A 13 27.01 28.68 1.38
CA LEU A 13 25.73 28.74 0.66
C LEU A 13 25.38 27.37 0.05
N ALA A 14 26.38 26.67 -0.51
CA ALA A 14 26.21 25.31 -1.01
C ALA A 14 25.90 24.29 0.11
N PHE A 15 26.55 24.41 1.28
CA PHE A 15 26.24 23.55 2.43
C PHE A 15 24.83 23.82 2.97
N SER A 16 24.45 25.09 3.08
CA SER A 16 23.12 25.53 3.50
C SER A 16 22.04 24.96 2.57
N SER A 17 22.21 25.07 1.25
CA SER A 17 21.25 24.54 0.28
C SER A 17 21.11 23.01 0.38
N ILE A 18 22.22 22.28 0.55
CA ILE A 18 22.17 20.82 0.79
C ILE A 18 21.39 20.50 2.08
N LEU A 19 21.58 21.28 3.15
CA LEU A 19 20.88 21.08 4.42
C LEU A 19 19.37 21.35 4.29
N LEU A 20 18.98 22.40 3.57
CA LEU A 20 17.59 22.75 3.29
C LEU A 20 16.89 21.69 2.41
N LEU A 21 17.58 21.14 1.40
CA LEU A 21 17.01 20.10 0.54
C LEU A 21 16.82 18.77 1.27
N THR A 22 17.70 18.43 2.22
CA THR A 22 17.60 17.18 3.00
C THR A 22 16.65 17.28 4.21
N ALA A 23 16.24 18.48 4.60
CA ALA A 23 15.34 18.70 5.74
C ALA A 23 13.85 18.48 5.40
N CYS A 24 13.45 18.54 4.13
CA CYS A 24 12.04 18.42 3.74
C CYS A 24 11.44 17.01 3.93
N ASP A 25 12.25 15.95 3.83
CA ASP A 25 11.78 14.56 3.99
C ASP A 25 11.64 14.12 5.46
N LYS A 26 12.14 14.92 6.41
CA LYS A 26 12.22 14.55 7.84
C LYS A 26 11.41 15.45 8.77
N ILE A 27 10.49 16.24 8.23
CA ILE A 27 9.57 17.04 9.05
C ILE A 27 8.53 16.10 9.68
N PRO A 28 8.52 15.90 11.01
CA PRO A 28 7.54 15.04 11.66
C PRO A 28 6.13 15.57 11.42
N GLY A 29 5.25 14.76 10.82
CA GLY A 29 3.83 15.09 10.62
C GLY A 29 3.44 15.67 9.25
N LEU A 30 4.38 15.86 8.32
CA LEU A 30 4.08 16.39 6.98
C LEU A 30 4.03 15.31 5.86
N GLY A 31 4.36 14.05 6.18
CA GLY A 31 4.29 12.92 5.26
C GLY A 31 3.22 11.89 5.67
N PRO A 32 2.86 10.95 4.76
CA PRO A 32 2.06 9.78 5.14
C PRO A 32 2.68 9.11 6.37
N ASP A 33 1.86 8.69 7.33
CA ASP A 33 2.35 7.95 8.49
C ASP A 33 3.27 6.82 7.98
N PRO A 34 4.50 6.68 8.50
CA PRO A 34 5.43 5.65 8.04
C PRO A 34 4.82 4.25 8.04
N ARG A 35 3.84 3.98 8.92
CA ARG A 35 3.10 2.71 8.96
C ARG A 35 2.16 2.54 7.77
N VAL A 36 1.55 3.62 7.28
CA VAL A 36 0.69 3.59 6.09
C VAL A 36 1.55 3.36 4.86
N ALA A 37 2.64 4.10 4.70
CA ALA A 37 3.58 3.90 3.61
C ALA A 37 4.12 2.46 3.60
N GLN A 38 4.50 1.91 4.76
CA GLN A 38 4.92 0.51 4.87
C GLN A 38 3.82 -0.46 4.42
N ARG A 39 2.57 -0.27 4.85
CA ARG A 39 1.45 -1.15 4.42
C ARG A 39 1.20 -1.08 2.90
N GLU A 40 1.38 0.07 2.28
CA GLU A 40 1.21 0.23 0.84
C GLU A 40 2.33 -0.48 0.07
N GLU A 41 3.58 -0.35 0.52
CA GLU A 41 4.71 -1.02 -0.09
C GLU A 41 4.66 -2.55 0.13
N GLU A 42 4.24 -3.01 1.31
CA GLU A 42 3.96 -4.42 1.57
C GLU A 42 2.89 -4.97 0.60
N ALA A 43 1.83 -4.21 0.36
CA ALA A 43 0.78 -4.61 -0.56
C ALA A 43 1.27 -4.70 -2.02
N LYS A 44 2.12 -3.77 -2.47
CA LYS A 44 2.77 -3.88 -3.78
C LYS A 44 3.65 -5.13 -3.86
N ALA A 45 4.45 -5.40 -2.82
CA ALA A 45 5.28 -6.60 -2.77
C ALA A 45 4.45 -7.89 -2.85
N ILE A 46 3.32 -7.95 -2.15
CA ILE A 46 2.34 -9.05 -2.24
C ILE A 46 1.84 -9.21 -3.67
N GLY A 47 1.43 -8.13 -4.33
CA GLY A 47 0.96 -8.13 -5.72
C GLY A 47 2.00 -8.67 -6.70
N GLY A 48 3.25 -8.22 -6.56
CA GLY A 48 4.34 -8.70 -7.39
C GLY A 48 4.63 -10.19 -7.17
N ALA A 49 4.72 -10.62 -5.91
CA ALA A 49 4.91 -12.03 -5.57
C ALA A 49 3.78 -12.91 -6.15
N CYS A 50 2.55 -12.42 -6.07
CA CYS A 50 1.38 -13.06 -6.65
C CYS A 50 1.47 -13.27 -8.16
N ARG A 51 1.92 -12.26 -8.90
CA ARG A 51 2.12 -12.39 -10.35
C ARG A 51 3.22 -13.39 -10.68
N HIS A 52 4.35 -13.29 -9.98
CA HIS A 52 5.46 -14.22 -10.13
C HIS A 52 5.06 -15.65 -9.80
N ALA A 53 4.11 -15.82 -8.85
CA ALA A 53 3.51 -17.09 -8.48
C ALA A 53 2.49 -17.64 -9.50
N LEU A 54 2.30 -16.95 -10.63
CA LEU A 54 1.32 -17.27 -11.67
C LEU A 54 -0.13 -17.31 -11.16
N ARG A 55 -0.46 -16.52 -10.13
CA ARG A 55 -1.84 -16.40 -9.61
C ARG A 55 -2.61 -15.25 -10.26
N GLY A 56 -3.92 -15.46 -10.37
CA GLY A 56 -4.87 -14.40 -10.69
C GLY A 56 -5.06 -13.42 -9.53
N LEU A 57 -5.54 -12.22 -9.82
CA LEU A 57 -5.75 -11.18 -8.82
C LEU A 57 -6.80 -11.54 -7.77
N GLU A 58 -7.89 -12.19 -8.18
CA GLU A 58 -8.97 -12.58 -7.28
C GLU A 58 -8.48 -13.54 -6.18
N ASP A 59 -7.59 -14.46 -6.52
CA ASP A 59 -6.95 -15.35 -5.54
C ASP A 59 -6.06 -14.55 -4.59
N CYS A 60 -5.33 -13.57 -5.10
CA CYS A 60 -4.44 -12.74 -4.28
C CYS A 60 -5.18 -11.84 -3.30
N TYR A 61 -6.34 -11.31 -3.69
CA TYR A 61 -7.24 -10.61 -2.77
C TYR A 61 -7.82 -11.53 -1.70
N THR A 62 -8.14 -12.77 -2.07
CA THR A 62 -8.67 -13.77 -1.14
C THR A 62 -7.62 -14.19 -0.12
N LEU A 63 -6.37 -14.37 -0.54
CA LEU A 63 -5.25 -14.75 0.33
C LEU A 63 -4.77 -13.59 1.21
N ASN A 64 -4.97 -12.34 0.78
CA ASN A 64 -4.47 -11.15 1.47
C ASN A 64 -5.58 -10.13 1.76
N PRO A 65 -6.60 -10.48 2.56
CA PRO A 65 -7.78 -9.64 2.77
C PRO A 65 -7.48 -8.33 3.52
N LYS A 66 -6.32 -8.26 4.21
CA LYS A 66 -5.87 -7.07 4.94
C LYS A 66 -5.03 -6.12 4.08
N ALA A 67 -4.61 -6.55 2.89
CA ALA A 67 -3.78 -5.74 2.02
C ALA A 67 -4.66 -4.76 1.21
N PRO A 68 -4.26 -3.49 1.07
CA PRO A 68 -4.97 -2.54 0.20
C PRO A 68 -4.98 -3.03 -1.25
N LYS A 69 -6.17 -3.40 -1.75
CA LYS A 69 -6.36 -4.01 -3.09
C LYS A 69 -5.74 -3.19 -4.22
N ALA A 70 -5.85 -1.87 -4.15
CA ALA A 70 -5.27 -0.96 -5.17
C ALA A 70 -3.75 -1.12 -5.27
N GLN A 71 -3.06 -1.22 -4.13
CA GLN A 71 -1.59 -1.38 -4.10
C GLN A 71 -1.16 -2.79 -4.49
N VAL A 72 -1.94 -3.81 -4.12
CA VAL A 72 -1.75 -5.19 -4.62
C VAL A 72 -1.85 -5.23 -6.15
N PHE A 73 -2.87 -4.59 -6.73
CA PHE A 73 -2.98 -4.49 -8.20
C PHE A 73 -1.79 -3.74 -8.80
N ALA A 74 -1.36 -2.65 -8.18
CA ALA A 74 -0.21 -1.88 -8.64
C ALA A 74 1.07 -2.73 -8.71
N GLY A 75 1.38 -3.47 -7.65
CA GLY A 75 2.53 -4.39 -7.65
C GLY A 75 2.38 -5.55 -8.64
N TRP A 76 1.17 -6.06 -8.84
CA TRP A 76 0.90 -7.12 -9.80
C TRP A 76 1.14 -6.67 -11.25
N LYS A 77 0.67 -5.47 -11.65
CA LYS A 77 0.90 -4.92 -12.99
C LYS A 77 2.37 -4.64 -13.24
N ASP A 78 3.09 -4.14 -12.23
CA ASP A 78 4.51 -3.79 -12.35
C ASP A 78 5.34 -5.05 -12.54
N MET A 79 5.04 -6.10 -11.78
CA MET A 79 5.68 -7.40 -11.97
C MET A 79 5.30 -8.07 -13.29
N ASP A 80 4.06 -7.93 -13.77
CA ASP A 80 3.65 -8.47 -15.08
C ASP A 80 4.43 -7.80 -16.22
N ALA A 81 4.53 -6.47 -16.20
CA ALA A 81 5.33 -5.71 -17.15
C ALA A 81 6.80 -6.15 -17.08
N TYR A 82 7.37 -6.19 -15.87
CA TYR A 82 8.74 -6.62 -15.66
C TYR A 82 9.02 -8.03 -16.19
N MET A 83 8.15 -9.00 -15.90
CA MET A 83 8.30 -10.37 -16.39
C MET A 83 8.21 -10.47 -17.92
N ARG A 84 7.32 -9.70 -18.55
CA ARG A 84 7.18 -9.66 -20.02
C ARG A 84 8.38 -9.02 -20.69
N GLU A 85 8.86 -7.90 -20.16
CA GLU A 85 10.01 -7.18 -20.69
C GLU A 85 11.30 -7.99 -20.55
N ASN A 86 11.43 -8.80 -19.49
CA ASN A 86 12.66 -9.52 -19.16
C ASN A 86 12.58 -11.03 -19.42
N ASN A 87 11.49 -11.54 -20.01
CA ASN A 87 11.26 -12.95 -20.29
C ASN A 87 11.40 -13.86 -19.05
N ILE A 88 10.98 -13.36 -17.89
CA ILE A 88 11.09 -14.08 -16.63
C ILE A 88 9.95 -15.08 -16.53
N GLN A 89 10.28 -16.34 -16.30
CA GLN A 89 9.28 -17.37 -16.03
C GLN A 89 8.83 -17.28 -14.57
N GLY A 90 7.52 -17.34 -14.37
CA GLY A 90 6.94 -17.42 -13.03
C GLY A 90 7.10 -18.81 -12.44
N THR A 91 7.03 -18.91 -11.12
CA THR A 91 7.10 -20.18 -10.39
C THR A 91 5.74 -20.46 -9.77
N PRO A 92 5.00 -21.50 -10.19
CA PRO A 92 3.70 -21.82 -9.61
C PRO A 92 3.78 -21.95 -8.09
N SER A 93 2.83 -21.35 -7.39
CA SER A 93 2.75 -21.50 -5.95
C SER A 93 2.36 -22.93 -5.54
N VAL A 94 3.10 -23.49 -4.60
CA VAL A 94 2.80 -24.80 -3.97
C VAL A 94 1.81 -24.70 -2.79
N LEU A 95 1.49 -23.49 -2.34
CA LEU A 95 0.50 -23.30 -1.27
C LEU A 95 -0.91 -23.52 -1.82
N GLY A 96 -1.59 -24.57 -1.32
CA GLY A 96 -3.00 -24.81 -1.55
C GLY A 96 -3.90 -23.72 -0.95
N LYS A 97 -5.20 -23.81 -1.20
CA LYS A 97 -6.20 -22.87 -0.66
C LYS A 97 -6.12 -22.92 0.87
N VAL A 98 -5.64 -21.83 1.47
CA VAL A 98 -5.62 -21.69 2.93
C VAL A 98 -7.07 -21.54 3.35
N GLU A 99 -7.66 -22.61 3.88
CA GLU A 99 -8.94 -22.54 4.56
C GLU A 99 -8.76 -21.57 5.73
N LYS A 100 -9.50 -20.47 5.67
CA LYS A 100 -9.54 -19.48 6.74
C LYS A 100 -10.03 -20.23 7.99
N PRO A 101 -9.29 -20.24 9.11
CA PRO A 101 -9.79 -20.86 10.33
C PRO A 101 -11.11 -20.19 10.66
N GLU A 102 -12.16 -21.01 10.71
CA GLU A 102 -13.50 -20.62 11.12
C GLU A 102 -13.35 -19.87 12.44
N SER A 103 -13.71 -18.58 12.41
CA SER A 103 -13.67 -17.74 13.60
C SER A 103 -14.60 -18.40 14.60
N ALA A 104 -14.03 -18.91 15.69
CA ALA A 104 -14.77 -19.43 16.82
C ALA A 104 -15.91 -18.45 17.17
N GLU A 105 -17.14 -18.92 17.02
CA GLU A 105 -18.32 -18.33 17.61
C GLU A 105 -18.05 -18.02 19.09
N LYS A 106 -18.32 -16.77 19.50
CA LYS A 106 -18.86 -16.52 20.84
C LYS A 106 -19.93 -15.41 20.80
N PRO A 107 -20.96 -15.52 21.66
CA PRO A 107 -22.27 -14.94 21.44
C PRO A 107 -22.54 -13.72 22.34
N ALA A 108 -23.78 -13.23 22.23
CA ALA A 108 -24.54 -12.38 23.14
C ALA A 108 -24.65 -10.89 22.76
N ASP A 109 -25.82 -10.58 22.19
CA ASP A 109 -26.71 -9.47 22.53
C ASP A 109 -26.16 -8.39 23.44
N ILE A 110 -26.12 -7.16 22.92
CA ILE A 110 -26.59 -5.99 23.65
C ILE A 110 -27.46 -5.20 22.67
N GLU A 111 -28.77 -5.34 22.86
CA GLU A 111 -29.76 -4.35 22.43
C GLU A 111 -29.47 -3.02 23.14
N THR A 112 -29.35 -1.94 22.36
CA THR A 112 -29.77 -0.61 22.83
C THR A 112 -30.67 -0.04 21.76
N GLU A 113 -31.93 0.14 22.15
CA GLU A 113 -32.98 0.87 21.44
C GLU A 113 -32.48 2.18 20.81
N THR A 114 -33.01 2.53 19.64
CA THR A 114 -34.08 3.56 19.51
C THR A 114 -34.28 3.87 18.02
N GLY A 115 -35.50 3.69 17.50
CA GLY A 115 -35.96 4.26 16.23
C GLY A 115 -36.82 3.33 15.36
N GLU A 116 -38.09 3.17 15.74
CA GLU A 116 -39.13 2.52 14.93
C GLU A 116 -39.39 3.21 13.56
N PRO A 117 -40.09 2.51 12.64
CA PRO A 117 -39.92 2.63 11.19
C PRO A 117 -41.03 3.46 10.51
N ALA A 118 -40.76 3.97 9.30
CA ALA A 118 -41.81 4.43 8.39
C ALA A 118 -41.57 3.95 6.95
N SER A 119 -42.23 2.82 6.64
CA SER A 119 -42.92 2.53 5.38
C SER A 119 -42.13 2.53 4.05
N SER A 120 -41.74 1.32 3.64
CA SER A 120 -41.73 0.93 2.22
C SER A 120 -42.56 -0.34 2.05
N ARG A 121 -43.60 -0.27 1.19
CA ARG A 121 -44.34 -1.34 0.45
C ARG A 121 -45.84 -1.03 0.43
N ASN A 122 -46.62 -1.23 -0.62
CA ASN A 122 -46.42 -1.66 -2.00
C ASN A 122 -47.78 -1.53 -2.71
N ARG A 123 -47.77 -1.41 -4.04
CA ARG A 123 -48.61 -2.16 -4.99
C ARG A 123 -50.07 -2.50 -4.61
N SER A 124 -51.00 -1.81 -5.24
CA SER A 124 -52.15 -2.38 -5.96
C SER A 124 -52.54 -1.44 -7.10
#